data_AF-A0A519CAF5-F1
#
_entry.id   AF-A0A519CAF5-F1
#
_cell.length_a   1.000
_cell.length_b   1.000
_cell.length_c   1.000
_cell.angle_alpha   90.00
_cell.angle_beta   90.00
_cell.angle_gamma   90.00
#
_symmetry.space_group_name_H-M   'P 1'
#
loop_
_entity.id
_entity.type
_entity.pdbx_description
1 polymer ?
#
loop_
_entity_poly.entity_id
_entity_poly.type
_entity_poly.pdbx_seq_one_letter_code
_entity_poly.pdbx_strand_id
1 'polypeptide(L)' 'MSEMIIEKLLEQRDFYLNTLKHLDFQLIDDPSKKEIEDIKKLKTTTIDQIKNVEQEISFLSSKK' A
#
# COMPACT_ATOMS: atom_id res chain seq x y z
N MET A 1 -15.69 7.67 -17.12
CA MET A 1 -16.01 6.92 -15.88
C MET A 1 -14.88 5.98 -15.48
N SER A 2 -14.39 5.11 -16.38
CA SER A 2 -13.24 4.22 -16.10
C SER A 2 -11.95 4.98 -15.73
N GLU A 3 -11.65 6.11 -16.41
CA GLU A 3 -10.45 6.92 -16.11
C GLU A 3 -10.45 7.51 -14.70
N MET A 4 -11.59 8.07 -14.26
CA MET A 4 -11.75 8.60 -12.89
C MET A 4 -11.62 7.49 -11.82
N ILE A 5 -12.00 6.24 -12.15
CA ILE A 5 -11.82 5.09 -11.24
C ILE A 5 -10.33 4.73 -11.16
N ILE A 6 -9.63 4.69 -12.30
CA ILE A 6 -8.20 4.40 -12.35
C ILE A 6 -7.39 5.48 -11.60
N GLU A 7 -7.72 6.77 -11.74
CA GLU A 7 -7.07 7.84 -10.97
C GLU A 7 -7.21 7.62 -9.46
N LYS A 8 -8.41 7.32 -8.96
CA LYS A 8 -8.62 7.02 -7.53
C LYS A 8 -7.83 5.82 -7.04
N LEU A 9 -7.73 4.78 -7.85
CA LEU A 9 -6.92 3.59 -7.52
C LEU A 9 -5.42 3.94 -7.47
N LEU A 10 -4.93 4.79 -8.37
CA LEU A 10 -3.56 5.27 -8.34
C LEU A 10 -3.27 6.12 -7.09
N GLU A 11 -4.18 7.02 -6.71
CA GLU A 11 -4.09 7.77 -5.46
C GLU A 11 -4.04 6.84 -4.24
N GLN A 12 -4.88 5.80 -4.22
CA GLN A 12 -4.90 4.81 -3.15
C GLN A 12 -3.60 4.00 -3.08
N ARG A 13 -3.03 3.60 -4.23
CA ARG A 13 -1.71 2.96 -4.29
C ARG A 13 -0.63 3.87 -3.70
N ASP A 14 -0.63 5.15 -4.07
CA ASP A 14 0.37 6.11 -3.60
C ASP A 14 0.25 6.35 -2.09
N PHE A 15 -0.97 6.36 -1.55
CA PHE A 15 -1.23 6.38 -0.11
C PHE A 15 -0.60 5.17 0.60
N TYR A 16 -0.80 3.96 0.09
CA TYR A 16 -0.21 2.75 0.69
C TYR A 16 1.31 2.73 0.58
N LEU A 17 1.89 3.19 -0.53
CA LEU A 17 3.33 3.33 -0.69
C LEU A 17 3.93 4.31 0.32
N ASN A 18 3.26 5.44 0.57
CA ASN A 18 3.69 6.38 1.61
C ASN A 18 3.53 5.79 3.01
N THR A 19 2.50 4.99 3.25
CA THR A 19 2.34 4.25 4.51
C THR A 19 3.53 3.32 4.76
N LEU A 20 3.99 2.57 3.73
CA LEU A 20 5.18 1.72 3.86
C LEU A 20 6.43 2.51 4.26
N LYS A 21 6.67 3.67 3.64
CA LYS A 21 7.79 4.55 4.01
C LYS A 21 7.71 5.01 5.46
N HIS A 22 6.52 5.38 5.95
CA HIS A 22 6.33 5.74 7.35
C HIS A 22 6.63 4.57 8.31
N LEU A 23 6.22 3.35 7.94
CA LEU A 23 6.52 2.14 8.70
C LEU A 23 8.00 1.76 8.67
N ASP A 24 8.73 2.11 7.61
CA ASP A 24 10.19 1.99 7.58
C ASP A 24 10.85 2.96 8.56
N PHE A 25 10.40 4.21 8.63
CA PHE A 25 10.94 5.19 9.57
C PHE A 25 10.71 4.80 11.03
N GLN A 26 9.55 4.24 11.37
CA GLN A 26 9.26 3.75 12.73
C GLN A 26 10.22 2.65 13.19
N LEU A 27 10.89 1.93 12.27
CA LEU A 27 11.88 0.92 12.65
C LEU A 27 13.23 1.49 13.07
N ILE A 28 13.48 2.77 12.78
CA ILE A 28 14.76 3.44 13.06
C ILE A 28 14.79 3.98 14.49
N ASP A 29 13.63 4.27 15.08
CA ASP A 29 13.47 4.90 16.40
C ASP A 29 13.60 3.91 17.59
N ASP A 30 14.46 2.89 17.46
CA ASP A 30 14.67 1.82 18.46
C ASP A 30 13.36 1.25 19.06
N PRO A 31 12.42 0.77 18.21
CA PRO A 31 11.14 0.26 18.68
C PRO A 31 11.30 -1.03 19.51
N SER A 32 10.37 -1.24 20.44
CA SER A 32 10.28 -2.49 21.18
C SER A 32 10.01 -3.69 20.26
N LYS A 33 10.32 -4.90 20.73
CA LYS A 33 10.06 -6.15 19.97
C LYS A 33 8.61 -6.28 19.53
N LYS A 34 7.66 -5.82 20.35
CA LYS A 34 6.23 -5.86 20.04
C LYS A 34 5.89 -4.90 18.89
N GLU A 35 6.41 -3.67 18.96
CA GLU A 35 6.23 -2.68 17.89
C GLU A 35 6.83 -3.17 16.56
N ILE A 36 8.00 -3.82 16.60
CA ILE A 36 8.60 -4.44 15.41
C ILE A 36 7.67 -5.51 14.80
N GLU A 37 7.06 -6.36 15.63
CA GLU A 37 6.13 -7.39 15.15
C GLU A 37 4.86 -6.78 14.55
N ASP A 38 4.29 -5.77 15.20
CA ASP A 38 3.09 -5.05 14.74
C ASP A 38 3.37 -4.31 13.43
N ILE A 39 4.53 -3.62 13.31
CA ILE A 39 4.98 -2.97 12.08
C ILE A 39 5.14 -3.99 10.94
N LYS A 40 5.72 -5.17 11.19
CA LYS A 40 5.87 -6.22 10.17
C LYS A 40 4.53 -6.76 9.67
N LYS A 41 3.58 -6.98 10.59
CA LYS A 41 2.22 -7.40 10.23
C LYS A 41 1.55 -6.35 9.35
N LEU A 42 1.62 -5.08 9.78
CA LEU A 42 1.03 -3.98 9.03
C LEU A 42 1.67 -3.81 7.65
N LYS A 43 3.00 -3.90 7.53
CA LYS A 43 3.70 -3.89 6.24
C LYS A 43 3.20 -4.99 5.30
N THR A 44 3.06 -6.21 5.81
CA THR A 44 2.55 -7.34 5.03
C THR A 44 1.16 -7.04 4.49
N THR A 45 0.25 -6.58 5.35
CA THR A 45 -1.10 -6.21 4.95
C THR A 45 -1.11 -5.07 3.93
N THR A 46 -0.30 -4.03 4.12
CA THR A 46 -0.20 -2.90 3.17
C THR A 46 0.32 -3.34 1.81
N ILE A 47 1.31 -4.24 1.77
CA ILE A 47 1.82 -4.82 0.52
C ILE A 47 0.71 -5.59 -0.22
N ASP A 48 -0.10 -6.37 0.49
CA ASP A 48 -1.19 -7.10 -0.13
C ASP A 48 -2.29 -6.17 -0.65
N GLN A 49 -2.59 -5.07 0.05
CA GLN A 49 -3.49 -4.03 -0.45
C GLN A 49 -2.97 -3.38 -1.75
N ILE A 50 -1.66 -3.08 -1.82
CA ILE A 50 -1.03 -2.54 -3.04
C ILE A 50 -1.22 -3.52 -4.20
N LYS A 51 -0.92 -4.81 -4.01
CA LYS A 51 -1.09 -5.83 -5.06
C LYS A 51 -2.53 -5.90 -5.57
N ASN A 52 -3.52 -5.85 -4.67
CA ASN A 52 -4.92 -5.88 -5.05
C ASN A 52 -5.31 -4.65 -5.90
N VAL A 53 -4.87 -3.46 -5.49
CA VAL A 53 -5.09 -2.22 -6.24
C VAL A 53 -4.42 -2.29 -7.62
N GLU A 54 -3.19 -2.79 -7.71
CA GLU A 54 -2.47 -2.94 -8.98
C GLU A 54 -3.15 -3.95 -9.92
N GLN A 55 -3.68 -5.05 -9.38
CA GLN A 55 -4.47 -6.02 -10.15
C GLN A 55 -5.74 -5.39 -10.70
N GLU A 56 -6.45 -4.58 -9.90
CA GLU A 56 -7.66 -3.88 -10.33
C GLU A 56 -7.37 -2.85 -11.42
N ILE A 57 -6.30 -2.05 -11.27
CA ILE A 57 -5.83 -1.11 -12.30
C ILE A 57 -5.54 -1.85 -13.61
N SER A 58 -4.81 -2.97 -13.55
CA SER A 58 -4.47 -3.79 -14.72
C SER A 58 -5.72 -4.34 -15.42
N PHE A 59 -6.67 -4.85 -14.64
CA PHE A 59 -7.95 -5.33 -15.16
C PHE A 59 -8.77 -4.23 -15.83
N LEU A 60 -8.87 -3.04 -15.24
CA LEU A 60 -9.60 -1.92 -15.84
C LEU A 60 -8.90 -1.37 -17.08
N SER A 61 -7.57 -1.37 -17.08
CA SER A 61 -6.76 -0.89 -18.21
C SER A 61 -6.79 -1.84 -19.40
N SER A 62 -6.90 -3.16 -19.17
CA SER A 62 -7.02 -4.17 -20.24
C SER A 62 -8.39 -4.21 -20.92
N LYS A 63 -9.41 -3.58 -20.32
CA LYS A 63 -10.75 -3.42 -20.88
C LYS A 63 -10.91 -2.17 -21.74
N LYS A 64 -9.87 -1.36 -21.82
CA LYS A 64 -9.78 -0.14 -22.63
C LYS A 64 -9.32 -0.48 -24.04
#